data_AF-A0A1Y1UHZ6-F1
#
_entry.id   AF-A0A1Y1UHZ6-F1
#
_cell.length_a   1.000
_cell.length_b   1.000
_cell.length_c   1.000
_cell.angle_alpha   90.00
_cell.angle_beta   90.00
_cell.angle_gamma   90.00
#
_symmetry.space_group_name_H-M   'P 1'
#
loop_
_entity.id
_entity.type
_entity.pdbx_description
1 polymer ?
#
loop_
_entity_poly.entity_id
_entity_poly.type
_entity_poly.pdbx_seq_one_letter_code
_entity_poly.pdbx_strand_id
1 'polypeptide(L)'
;MMSRKSPDSQQSIHHLSQTNQRDGSPGSSSSPKKRKIVEDVSSQSTISSPAKKKPAPAEKVGLEHRALIIKAMVDPKFLKNVKMPTVDGAAGSKLLRHWREVLSKELAKVFSGQEVKSGAGAAKGSVSKAQRFEIWRIVCEASDKVDWASVEEESGINATKLKRHFKEVMKKDGDKYIGK
;
A
#
# COMPACT_ATOMS: atom_id res chain seq x y z
N MET A 1 -51.77 27.95 -33.08
CA MET A 1 -52.30 28.64 -31.89
C MET A 1 -51.79 27.84 -30.68
N MET A 2 -50.99 28.31 -29.73
CA MET A 2 -50.63 29.65 -29.25
C MET A 2 -49.13 29.71 -28.90
N SER A 3 -48.49 30.83 -29.23
CA SER A 3 -47.17 31.30 -28.77
C SER A 3 -47.26 31.94 -27.38
N ARG A 4 -46.23 31.79 -26.52
CA ARG A 4 -45.53 32.78 -25.63
C ARG A 4 -44.28 32.03 -25.07
N LYS A 5 -42.99 32.38 -25.19
CA LYS A 5 -42.14 33.59 -25.24
C LYS A 5 -41.84 34.24 -23.87
N SER A 6 -40.61 33.94 -23.37
CA SER A 6 -39.66 34.74 -22.54
C SER A 6 -40.05 35.13 -21.09
N PRO A 7 -39.11 35.59 -20.21
CA PRO A 7 -37.69 35.97 -20.41
C PRO A 7 -36.65 35.50 -19.37
N ASP A 8 -35.40 35.78 -19.75
CA ASP A 8 -34.14 35.96 -19.02
C ASP A 8 -34.22 36.78 -17.72
N SER A 9 -33.41 36.45 -16.70
CA SER A 9 -33.04 37.40 -15.64
C SER A 9 -31.59 37.21 -15.24
N GLN A 10 -30.81 38.23 -15.57
CA GLN A 10 -29.43 38.52 -15.20
C GLN A 10 -29.21 38.78 -13.69
N GLN A 11 -27.91 38.97 -13.38
CA GLN A 11 -27.28 39.82 -12.34
C GLN A 11 -26.75 39.07 -11.10
N SER A 12 -25.60 39.38 -10.49
CA SER A 12 -24.41 40.20 -10.82
C SER A 12 -23.40 40.03 -9.66
N ILE A 13 -22.10 39.95 -9.99
CA ILE A 13 -20.88 40.50 -9.33
C ILE A 13 -20.86 40.82 -7.82
N HIS A 14 -19.77 40.44 -7.12
CA HIS A 14 -18.91 41.27 -6.24
C HIS A 14 -17.65 40.44 -5.85
N HIS A 15 -16.48 40.67 -6.47
CA HIS A 15 -15.31 41.46 -5.99
C HIS A 15 -14.79 41.09 -4.59
N LEU A 16 -13.62 40.44 -4.49
CA LEU A 16 -12.27 41.02 -4.31
C LEU A 16 -11.96 41.44 -2.86
N SER A 17 -10.96 40.81 -2.25
CA SER A 17 -9.99 41.48 -1.35
C SER A 17 -8.73 40.60 -1.16
N GLN A 18 -7.70 40.95 -1.93
CA GLN A 18 -6.29 40.83 -1.56
C GLN A 18 -6.03 41.75 -0.37
N THR A 19 -5.24 41.31 0.62
CA THR A 19 -4.51 42.23 1.49
C THR A 19 -3.03 41.82 1.59
N ASN A 20 -2.25 42.53 0.79
CA ASN A 20 -0.89 43.02 0.98
C ASN A 20 0.06 42.41 2.02
N GLN A 21 1.24 42.07 1.49
CA GLN A 21 2.56 42.18 2.11
C GLN A 21 2.83 43.57 2.70
N ARG A 22 3.74 43.64 3.69
CA ARG A 22 4.80 44.66 3.75
C ARG A 22 5.88 44.33 4.79
N ASP A 23 7.12 44.63 4.38
CA ASP A 23 8.30 45.13 5.13
C ASP A 23 8.55 44.70 6.58
N GLY A 24 9.75 44.42 7.06
CA GLY A 24 11.07 44.88 6.59
C GLY A 24 11.93 45.27 7.80
N SER A 25 12.89 44.38 8.16
CA SER A 25 14.19 44.69 8.78
C SER A 25 14.23 45.21 10.25
N PRO A 26 15.43 45.40 10.88
CA PRO A 26 16.03 44.44 11.83
C PRO A 26 16.36 45.07 13.21
N GLY A 27 16.61 44.28 14.26
CA GLY A 27 16.95 44.89 15.55
C GLY A 27 17.46 43.94 16.64
N SER A 28 18.75 44.05 16.89
CA SER A 28 19.58 43.47 17.94
C SER A 28 19.01 43.39 19.37
N SER A 29 19.55 42.40 20.08
CA SER A 29 20.12 42.46 21.44
C SER A 29 19.29 42.04 22.67
N SER A 30 19.98 41.23 23.47
CA SER A 30 20.01 41.14 24.95
C SER A 30 18.87 40.44 25.71
N SER A 31 19.22 39.25 26.21
CA SER A 31 18.74 38.59 27.45
C SER A 31 18.76 39.51 28.70
N PRO A 32 18.44 39.02 29.91
CA PRO A 32 17.23 38.35 30.42
C PRO A 32 16.67 39.11 31.66
N LYS A 33 15.37 39.01 31.99
CA LYS A 33 14.85 39.56 33.27
C LYS A 33 14.10 38.51 34.08
N LYS A 34 14.83 37.95 35.05
CA LYS A 34 14.31 37.19 36.19
C LYS A 34 13.22 38.00 36.89
N ARG A 35 12.09 37.37 37.21
CA ARG A 35 11.24 37.76 38.35
C ARG A 35 10.91 36.49 39.14
N LYS A 36 11.22 36.57 40.43
CA LYS A 36 11.09 35.56 41.48
C LYS A 36 9.78 35.83 42.24
N ILE A 37 9.29 34.80 42.95
CA ILE A 37 8.25 34.80 44.01
C ILE A 37 6.84 34.61 43.40
N VAL A 38 6.06 33.57 43.75
CA VAL A 38 5.55 33.22 45.09
C VAL A 38 5.51 31.70 45.31
N GLU A 39 6.05 31.25 46.45
CA GLU A 39 5.71 29.98 47.10
C GLU A 39 4.31 30.10 47.72
N ASP A 40 3.42 29.14 47.48
CA ASP A 40 2.54 28.65 48.56
C ASP A 40 2.19 27.18 48.35
N VAL A 41 2.11 26.50 49.48
CA VAL A 41 2.14 25.06 49.71
C VAL A 41 0.74 24.45 49.61
N SER A 42 0.70 23.14 49.41
CA SER A 42 -0.45 22.26 49.65
C SER A 42 -1.62 22.36 48.67
N SER A 43 -1.58 21.49 47.66
CA SER A 43 -2.66 20.50 47.49
C SER A 43 -2.14 19.31 46.70
N GLN A 44 -2.04 18.20 47.43
CA GLN A 44 -1.96 16.84 46.93
C GLN A 44 -2.96 16.63 45.80
N SER A 45 -2.46 16.59 44.57
CA SER A 45 -3.18 16.08 43.42
C SER A 45 -2.26 15.11 42.73
N THR A 46 -2.36 13.84 43.14
CA THR A 46 -1.85 12.69 42.39
C THR A 46 -2.58 12.64 41.06
N ILE A 47 -2.20 13.50 40.12
CA ILE A 47 -2.52 13.33 38.71
C ILE A 47 -1.58 12.23 38.25
N SER A 48 -2.05 10.98 38.40
CA SER A 48 -1.53 9.85 37.64
C SER A 48 -1.65 10.22 36.18
N SER A 49 -0.58 10.81 35.64
CA SER A 49 -0.44 11.02 34.21
C SER A 49 -0.72 9.68 33.56
N PRO A 50 -1.69 9.58 32.61
CA PRO A 50 -1.81 8.36 31.84
C PRO A 50 -0.47 8.18 31.16
N ALA A 51 0.27 7.14 31.58
CA ALA A 51 1.53 6.78 30.97
C ALA A 51 1.27 6.71 29.47
N LYS A 52 1.81 7.68 28.71
CA LYS A 52 1.77 7.66 27.26
C LYS A 52 2.47 6.37 26.89
N LYS A 53 1.69 5.31 26.64
CA LYS A 53 2.19 4.04 26.15
C LYS A 53 3.01 4.42 24.93
N LYS A 54 4.32 4.16 24.98
CA LYS A 54 5.20 4.35 23.83
C LYS A 54 4.50 3.67 22.66
N PRO A 55 4.30 4.35 21.51
CA PRO A 55 3.69 3.71 20.37
C PRO A 55 4.49 2.43 20.11
N ALA A 56 3.80 1.30 20.01
CA ALA A 56 4.44 0.04 19.67
C ALA A 56 5.30 0.26 18.42
N PRO A 57 6.47 -0.40 18.32
CA PRO A 57 7.29 -0.32 17.11
C PRO A 57 6.40 -0.54 15.88
N ALA A 58 6.45 0.35 14.90
CA ALA A 58 5.64 0.22 13.70
C ALA A 58 5.91 -1.14 13.05
N GLU A 59 4.95 -2.08 13.11
CA GLU A 59 5.12 -3.45 12.62
C GLU A 59 5.59 -3.44 11.16
N LYS A 60 6.84 -3.80 10.89
CA LYS A 60 7.34 -3.81 9.52
C LYS A 60 6.96 -5.14 8.86
N VAL A 61 6.45 -5.08 7.62
CA VAL A 61 6.25 -6.29 6.82
C VAL A 61 7.61 -6.81 6.33
N GLY A 62 8.22 -7.65 7.17
CA GLY A 62 9.47 -8.36 6.89
C GLY A 62 9.38 -9.35 5.72
N LEU A 63 10.53 -9.89 5.31
CA LEU A 63 10.64 -10.82 4.19
C LEU A 63 9.84 -12.11 4.41
N GLU A 64 9.81 -12.61 5.65
CA GLU A 64 9.07 -13.81 6.04
C GLU A 64 7.56 -13.65 5.77
N HIS A 65 6.99 -12.51 6.15
CA HIS A 65 5.58 -12.21 5.90
C HIS A 65 5.25 -12.09 4.40
N ARG A 66 6.19 -11.63 3.58
CA ARG A 66 5.98 -11.55 2.13
C ARG A 66 5.87 -12.94 1.50
N ALA A 67 6.66 -13.91 1.99
CA ALA A 67 6.53 -15.29 1.55
C ALA A 67 5.17 -15.91 1.95
N LEU A 68 4.65 -15.58 3.14
CA LEU A 68 3.31 -15.99 3.58
C LEU A 68 2.21 -15.45 2.67
N ILE A 69 2.32 -14.20 2.22
CA ILE A 69 1.35 -13.61 1.28
C ILE A 69 1.34 -14.41 -0.04
N ILE A 70 2.50 -14.78 -0.58
CA ILE A 70 2.56 -15.59 -1.80
C ILE A 70 1.99 -16.99 -1.58
N LYS A 71 2.27 -17.62 -0.42
CA LYS A 71 1.71 -18.92 -0.03
C LYS A 71 0.17 -18.87 -0.04
N ALA A 72 -0.43 -17.81 0.51
CA ALA A 72 -1.88 -17.61 0.50
C ALA A 72 -2.46 -17.46 -0.93
N MET A 73 -1.67 -16.93 -1.87
CA MET A 73 -2.06 -16.81 -3.30
C MET A 73 -1.91 -18.11 -4.11
N VAL A 74 -1.43 -19.19 -3.48
CA VAL A 74 -1.42 -20.54 -4.06
C VAL A 74 -2.48 -21.44 -3.41
N ASP A 75 -3.19 -20.92 -2.40
CA ASP A 75 -4.27 -21.65 -1.74
C ASP A 75 -5.39 -22.00 -2.74
N PRO A 76 -5.88 -23.25 -2.76
CA PRO A 76 -6.98 -23.65 -3.64
C PRO A 76 -8.22 -22.75 -3.54
N LYS A 77 -8.55 -22.21 -2.35
CA LYS A 77 -9.66 -21.28 -2.15
C LYS A 77 -9.46 -19.99 -2.93
N PHE A 78 -8.24 -19.43 -2.90
CA PHE A 78 -7.89 -18.26 -3.69
C PHE A 78 -7.92 -18.57 -5.19
N LEU A 79 -7.29 -19.67 -5.60
CA LEU A 79 -7.14 -20.02 -7.02
C LEU A 79 -8.47 -20.28 -7.74
N LYS A 80 -9.52 -20.71 -7.02
CA LYS A 80 -10.88 -20.80 -7.56
C LYS A 80 -11.44 -19.46 -8.04
N ASN A 81 -10.95 -18.35 -7.48
CA ASN A 81 -11.35 -16.98 -7.86
C ASN A 81 -10.49 -16.39 -8.98
N VAL A 82 -9.39 -17.05 -9.35
CA VAL A 82 -8.44 -16.56 -10.37
C VAL A 82 -8.85 -17.10 -11.74
N LYS A 83 -9.43 -16.22 -12.57
CA LYS A 83 -9.79 -16.54 -13.95
C LYS A 83 -8.63 -16.17 -14.88
N MET A 84 -7.88 -17.16 -15.33
CA MET A 84 -6.80 -16.97 -16.31
C MET A 84 -7.38 -16.98 -17.74
N PRO A 85 -7.26 -15.90 -18.51
CA PRO A 85 -7.63 -15.90 -19.93
C PRO A 85 -6.57 -16.64 -20.75
N THR A 86 -6.86 -16.86 -22.04
CA THR A 86 -5.85 -17.30 -23.01
C THR A 86 -4.97 -16.12 -23.39
N VAL A 87 -3.65 -16.30 -23.33
CA VAL A 87 -2.66 -15.23 -23.59
C VAL A 87 -1.61 -15.74 -24.55
N ASP A 88 -1.41 -15.07 -25.69
CA ASP A 88 -0.45 -15.46 -26.73
C ASP A 88 -0.53 -16.96 -27.11
N GLY A 89 -1.76 -17.47 -27.26
CA GLY A 89 -2.02 -18.87 -27.60
C GLY A 89 -1.83 -19.88 -26.46
N ALA A 90 -1.41 -19.47 -25.26
CA ALA A 90 -1.38 -20.34 -24.08
C ALA A 90 -2.74 -20.36 -23.38
N ALA A 91 -3.31 -21.55 -23.23
CA ALA A 91 -4.56 -21.76 -22.51
C ALA A 91 -4.45 -21.32 -21.03
N GLY A 92 -5.52 -20.76 -20.48
CA GLY A 92 -5.57 -20.29 -19.10
C GLY A 92 -5.22 -21.37 -18.06
N SER A 93 -5.55 -22.64 -18.32
CA SER A 93 -5.16 -23.77 -17.46
C SER A 93 -3.65 -23.99 -17.40
N LYS A 94 -2.94 -23.80 -18.52
CA LYS A 94 -1.46 -23.84 -18.58
C LYS A 94 -0.85 -22.70 -17.77
N LEU A 95 -1.42 -21.50 -17.89
CA LEU A 95 -0.96 -20.31 -17.15
C LEU A 95 -1.19 -20.46 -15.64
N LEU A 96 -2.37 -20.94 -15.24
CA LEU A 96 -2.69 -21.20 -13.84
C LEU A 96 -1.79 -22.29 -13.25
N ARG A 97 -1.51 -23.36 -14.00
CA ARG A 97 -0.56 -24.39 -13.58
C ARG A 97 0.85 -23.81 -13.40
N HIS A 98 1.30 -22.99 -14.34
CA HIS A 98 2.60 -22.32 -14.24
C HIS A 98 2.70 -21.39 -13.04
N TRP A 99 1.63 -20.66 -12.70
CA TRP A 99 1.54 -19.90 -11.46
C TRP A 99 1.82 -20.78 -10.24
N ARG A 100 1.08 -21.88 -10.08
CA ARG A 100 1.17 -22.77 -8.90
C ARG A 100 2.50 -23.49 -8.78
N GLU A 101 3.04 -23.95 -9.90
CA GLU A 101 4.19 -24.86 -9.88
C GLU A 101 5.54 -24.14 -9.96
N VAL A 102 5.57 -23.00 -10.65
CA VAL A 102 6.82 -22.31 -11.03
C VAL A 102 6.85 -20.89 -10.49
N LEU A 103 6.01 -19.99 -11.01
CA LEU A 103 6.16 -18.55 -10.78
C LEU A 103 5.95 -18.16 -9.31
N SER A 104 4.96 -18.77 -8.63
CA SER A 104 4.75 -18.53 -7.21
C SER A 104 5.93 -18.97 -6.34
N LYS A 105 6.59 -20.09 -6.67
CA LYS A 105 7.78 -20.57 -5.94
C LYS A 105 8.98 -19.69 -6.19
N GLU A 106 9.19 -19.25 -7.44
CA GLU A 106 10.23 -18.29 -7.78
C GLU A 106 10.03 -16.97 -7.01
N LEU A 107 8.82 -16.40 -7.06
CA LEU A 107 8.50 -15.17 -6.33
C LEU A 107 8.60 -15.33 -4.81
N ALA A 108 8.14 -16.45 -4.24
CA ALA A 108 8.26 -16.70 -2.81
C ALA A 108 9.73 -16.68 -2.34
N LYS A 109 10.65 -17.24 -3.15
CA LYS A 109 12.10 -17.18 -2.88
C LYS A 109 12.65 -15.76 -3.00
N VAL A 110 12.27 -15.02 -4.05
CA VAL A 110 12.67 -13.62 -4.22
C VAL A 110 12.22 -12.78 -3.02
N PHE A 111 10.98 -12.96 -2.59
CA PHE A 111 10.39 -12.21 -1.49
C PHE A 111 10.89 -12.62 -0.10
N SER A 112 11.42 -13.84 0.05
CA SER A 112 12.13 -14.26 1.26
C SER A 112 13.61 -13.84 1.27
N GLY A 113 14.10 -13.17 0.20
CA GLY A 113 15.48 -12.72 0.08
C GLY A 113 16.45 -13.79 -0.44
N GLN A 114 15.94 -14.93 -0.92
CA GLN A 114 16.77 -15.94 -1.58
C GLN A 114 17.08 -15.53 -3.02
N GLU A 115 18.32 -15.79 -3.46
CA GLU A 115 18.68 -15.61 -4.87
C GLU A 115 18.02 -16.66 -5.74
N VAL A 116 17.35 -16.19 -6.80
CA VAL A 116 16.77 -17.04 -7.84
C VAL A 116 17.45 -16.67 -9.15
N LYS A 117 18.04 -17.65 -9.82
CA LYS A 117 18.61 -17.46 -11.16
C LYS A 117 17.51 -16.94 -12.08
N SER A 118 17.72 -15.76 -12.65
CA SER A 118 16.79 -15.15 -13.60
C SER A 118 16.63 -16.11 -14.80
N GLY A 119 15.38 -16.50 -15.10
CA GLY A 119 15.10 -17.44 -16.18
C GLY A 119 15.18 -18.94 -15.82
N ALA A 120 15.32 -19.32 -14.54
CA ALA A 120 15.33 -20.74 -14.15
C ALA A 120 14.09 -21.54 -14.60
N GLY A 121 12.90 -20.92 -14.62
CA GLY A 121 11.69 -21.51 -15.20
C GLY A 121 11.50 -21.31 -16.71
N ALA A 122 12.38 -20.58 -17.39
CA ALA A 122 12.27 -20.19 -18.81
C ALA A 122 12.87 -21.24 -19.76
N ALA A 123 12.60 -22.51 -19.49
CA ALA A 123 12.95 -23.58 -20.41
C ALA A 123 12.32 -23.33 -21.79
N LYS A 124 13.02 -23.73 -22.86
CA LYS A 124 12.57 -23.58 -24.25
C LYS A 124 11.22 -24.32 -24.41
N GLY A 125 10.11 -23.59 -24.61
CA GLY A 125 8.73 -24.11 -24.63
C GLY A 125 7.88 -23.83 -23.38
N SER A 126 8.47 -23.21 -22.35
CA SER A 126 7.81 -22.71 -21.14
C SER A 126 7.09 -21.39 -21.40
N VAL A 127 6.31 -20.96 -20.41
CA VAL A 127 5.54 -19.71 -20.41
C VAL A 127 6.49 -18.52 -20.62
N SER A 128 6.17 -17.68 -21.63
CA SER A 128 6.97 -16.53 -22.05
C SER A 128 7.00 -15.45 -20.96
N LYS A 129 7.95 -14.51 -21.08
CA LYS A 129 8.03 -13.36 -20.16
C LYS A 129 6.74 -12.52 -20.15
N ALA A 130 6.16 -12.26 -21.32
CA ALA A 130 4.89 -11.55 -21.44
C ALA A 130 3.75 -12.30 -20.72
N GLN A 131 3.67 -13.61 -20.91
CA GLN A 131 2.68 -14.44 -20.22
C GLN A 131 2.89 -14.48 -18.70
N ARG A 132 4.14 -14.43 -18.21
CA ARG A 132 4.42 -14.33 -16.76
C ARG A 132 3.97 -13.00 -16.18
N PHE A 133 4.20 -11.90 -16.89
CA PHE A 133 3.66 -10.60 -16.51
C PHE A 133 2.15 -10.65 -16.39
N GLU A 134 1.50 -11.27 -17.38
CA GLU A 134 0.05 -11.37 -17.39
C GLU A 134 -0.49 -12.24 -16.25
N ILE A 135 0.15 -13.39 -15.98
CA ILE A 135 -0.13 -14.22 -14.79
C ILE A 135 -0.04 -13.38 -13.52
N TRP A 136 1.06 -12.64 -13.35
CA TRP A 136 1.29 -11.84 -12.15
C TRP A 136 0.28 -10.71 -12.00
N ARG A 137 -0.06 -10.02 -13.09
CA ARG A 137 -1.08 -8.98 -13.13
C ARG A 137 -2.43 -9.53 -12.67
N ILE A 138 -2.86 -10.65 -13.22
CA ILE A 138 -4.15 -11.28 -12.89
C ILE A 138 -4.19 -11.71 -11.42
N VAL A 139 -3.11 -12.30 -10.91
CA VAL A 139 -3.02 -12.67 -9.48
C VAL A 139 -3.09 -11.44 -8.58
N CYS A 140 -2.40 -10.35 -8.96
CA CYS A 140 -2.46 -9.09 -8.23
C CYS A 140 -3.87 -8.49 -8.21
N GLU A 141 -4.60 -8.56 -9.33
CA GLU A 141 -5.99 -8.09 -9.41
C GLU A 141 -6.94 -8.93 -8.57
N ALA A 142 -6.71 -10.24 -8.51
CA ALA A 142 -7.46 -11.14 -7.65
C ALA A 142 -7.09 -11.01 -6.17
N SER A 143 -6.05 -10.25 -5.79
CA SER A 143 -5.52 -10.20 -4.41
C SER A 143 -6.54 -9.82 -3.34
N ASP A 144 -7.60 -9.09 -3.68
CA ASP A 144 -8.69 -8.77 -2.76
C ASP A 144 -9.53 -10.01 -2.36
N LYS A 145 -9.38 -11.13 -3.07
CA LYS A 145 -10.00 -12.44 -2.78
C LYS A 145 -9.11 -13.38 -1.95
N VAL A 146 -7.90 -12.95 -1.57
CA VAL A 146 -7.07 -13.70 -0.63
C VAL A 146 -7.75 -13.73 0.73
N ASP A 147 -7.62 -14.86 1.45
CA ASP A 147 -8.04 -14.98 2.83
C ASP A 147 -7.06 -14.25 3.76
N TRP A 148 -7.16 -12.91 3.77
CA TRP A 148 -6.26 -12.07 4.55
C TRP A 148 -6.38 -12.27 6.06
N ALA A 149 -7.50 -12.83 6.53
CA ALA A 149 -7.68 -13.15 7.94
C ALA A 149 -6.71 -14.26 8.37
N SER A 150 -6.59 -15.33 7.58
CA SER A 150 -5.61 -16.39 7.86
C SER A 150 -4.16 -15.88 7.80
N VAL A 151 -3.84 -14.97 6.89
CA VAL A 151 -2.49 -14.39 6.79
C VAL A 151 -2.20 -13.47 7.98
N GLU A 152 -3.19 -12.70 8.44
CA GLU A 152 -3.08 -11.88 9.65
C GLU A 152 -2.85 -12.73 10.90
N GLU A 153 -3.55 -13.86 11.03
CA GLU A 153 -3.36 -14.81 12.12
C GLU A 153 -1.95 -15.44 12.11
N GLU A 154 -1.45 -15.87 10.94
CA GLU A 154 -0.13 -16.50 10.82
C GLU A 154 1.03 -15.49 10.97
N SER A 155 0.85 -14.24 10.51
CA SER A 155 1.90 -13.21 10.54
C SER A 155 1.87 -12.32 11.78
N GLY A 156 0.75 -12.25 12.50
CA GLY A 156 0.50 -11.26 13.55
C GLY A 156 0.37 -9.82 13.04
N ILE A 157 0.40 -9.58 11.72
CA ILE A 157 0.29 -8.24 11.13
C ILE A 157 -1.12 -8.01 10.62
N ASN A 158 -1.66 -6.82 10.90
CA ASN A 158 -2.98 -6.43 10.41
C ASN A 158 -3.16 -6.60 8.89
N ALA A 159 -4.27 -7.23 8.48
CA ALA A 159 -4.62 -7.49 7.08
C ALA A 159 -4.61 -6.23 6.20
N THR A 160 -5.02 -5.08 6.72
CA THR A 160 -5.02 -3.82 5.96
C THR A 160 -3.60 -3.41 5.57
N LYS A 161 -2.65 -3.60 6.50
CA LYS A 161 -1.24 -3.31 6.28
C LYS A 161 -0.62 -4.29 5.29
N LEU A 162 -0.92 -5.58 5.41
CA LEU A 162 -0.49 -6.61 4.47
C LEU A 162 -1.00 -6.34 3.06
N LYS A 163 -2.30 -6.02 2.90
CA LYS A 163 -2.92 -5.62 1.64
C LYS A 163 -2.23 -4.41 1.01
N ARG A 164 -2.02 -3.36 1.81
CA ARG A 164 -1.35 -2.14 1.34
C ARG A 164 0.09 -2.41 0.90
N HIS A 165 0.84 -3.15 1.72
CA HIS A 165 2.22 -3.55 1.42
C HIS A 165 2.30 -4.39 0.15
N PHE A 166 1.36 -5.32 -0.03
CA PHE A 166 1.26 -6.10 -1.25
C PHE A 166 1.07 -5.21 -2.48
N LYS A 167 0.08 -4.30 -2.45
CA LYS A 167 -0.27 -3.42 -3.57
C LYS A 167 0.84 -2.40 -3.92
N GLU A 168 1.50 -1.83 -2.91
CA GLU A 168 2.47 -0.75 -3.11
C GLU A 168 3.91 -1.23 -3.32
N VAL A 169 4.30 -2.32 -2.66
CA VAL A 169 5.68 -2.81 -2.62
C VAL A 169 5.81 -4.13 -3.38
N MET A 170 5.09 -5.18 -2.96
CA MET A 170 5.31 -6.52 -3.55
C MET A 170 4.93 -6.56 -5.04
N LYS A 171 3.87 -5.86 -5.45
CA LYS A 171 3.49 -5.77 -6.86
C LYS A 171 4.65 -5.27 -7.73
N LYS A 172 5.28 -4.16 -7.33
CA LYS A 172 6.41 -3.54 -8.04
C LYS A 172 7.66 -4.42 -8.03
N ASP A 173 7.96 -5.02 -6.88
CA ASP A 173 9.10 -5.94 -6.74
C ASP A 173 8.93 -7.18 -7.62
N GLY A 174 7.69 -7.71 -7.72
CA GLY A 174 7.33 -8.80 -8.62
C GLY A 174 7.46 -8.41 -10.09
N ASP A 175 6.95 -7.24 -10.47
CA ASP A 175 7.09 -6.69 -11.84
C ASP A 175 8.58 -6.54 -12.20
N LYS A 176 9.39 -6.03 -11.28
CA LYS A 176 10.84 -5.87 -11.47
C LYS A 176 11.53 -7.22 -11.61
N TYR A 177 11.15 -8.24 -10.85
CA TYR A 177 11.71 -9.58 -10.97
C TYR A 177 11.39 -10.22 -12.33
N ILE A 178 10.13 -10.19 -12.75
CA ILE A 178 9.70 -10.75 -14.05
C ILE A 178 10.30 -9.94 -15.21
N GLY A 179 10.52 -8.64 -15.00
CA GLY A 179 11.14 -7.71 -15.92
C GLY A 179 12.64 -7.84 -16.10
N LYS A 180 13.35 -8.55 -15.21
CA LYS A 180 14.77 -8.93 -15.42
C LYS A 180 14.92 -9.95 -16.54
#